data_AF-A0A2H9RB32-F1
#
_entry.id   AF-A0A2H9RB32-F1
#
_cell.length_a   1.000
_cell.length_b   1.000
_cell.length_c   1.000
_cell.angle_alpha   90.00
_cell.angle_beta   90.00
_cell.angle_gamma   90.00
#
_symmetry.space_group_name_H-M   'P 1'
#
loop_
_entity.id
_entity.type
_entity.pdbx_description
1 polymer ?
#
loop_
_entity_poly.entity_id
_entity_poly.type
_entity_poly.pdbx_seq_one_letter_code
_entity_poly.pdbx_strand_id
1 'polypeptide(L)' 'FEPSKRKIWTVVGKGKEYWLDPDAEYCSCNGYYFGRLNEKTTCYHLESVYLAKRENKIETIVFSDDEYDDFLSGLISDL' A
#
# COMPACT_ATOMS: atom_id res chain seq x y z
N PHE A 1 -2.55 11.91 6.45
CA PHE A 1 -1.91 13.24 6.50
C PHE A 1 -2.96 14.28 6.74
N GLU A 2 -2.75 15.13 7.74
CA GLU A 2 -3.66 16.20 8.12
C GLU A 2 -2.98 17.57 7.91
N PRO A 3 -3.72 18.60 7.44
CA PRO A 3 -5.17 18.64 7.26
C PRO A 3 -5.69 18.19 5.89
N SER A 4 -4.82 17.85 4.92
CA SER A 4 -5.26 17.50 3.56
C SER A 4 -6.14 16.26 3.46
N LYS A 5 -6.12 15.41 4.50
CA LYS A 5 -6.73 14.08 4.51
C LYS A 5 -6.16 13.14 3.43
N ARG A 6 -4.96 13.42 2.90
CA ARG A 6 -4.25 12.47 2.02
C ARG A 6 -4.03 11.16 2.77
N LYS A 7 -4.16 10.06 2.02
CA LYS A 7 -3.98 8.70 2.52
C LYS A 7 -2.99 7.97 1.62
N ILE A 8 -2.07 7.24 2.23
CA ILE A 8 -1.20 6.29 1.57
C ILE A 8 -1.47 4.94 2.23
N TRP A 9 -1.74 3.91 1.44
CA TRP A 9 -1.87 2.55 1.94
C TRP A 9 -0.54 1.83 1.78
N THR A 10 -0.05 1.25 2.87
CA THR A 10 1.12 0.38 2.86
C THR A 10 0.77 -1.00 3.40
N VAL A 11 1.55 -2.00 2.99
CA VAL A 11 1.56 -3.34 3.56
C VAL A 11 3.00 -3.69 3.93
N VAL A 12 3.20 -4.06 5.19
CA VAL A 12 4.52 -4.43 5.70
C VAL A 12 4.72 -5.93 5.48
N GLY A 13 5.60 -6.29 4.56
CA GLY A 13 6.03 -7.67 4.34
C GLY A 13 7.19 -8.07 5.25
N LYS A 14 7.63 -9.33 5.17
CA LYS A 14 8.75 -9.84 5.98
C LYS A 14 10.11 -9.19 5.68
N GLY A 15 10.30 -8.65 4.48
CA GLY A 15 11.60 -8.11 4.05
C GLY A 15 11.53 -6.79 3.29
N LYS A 16 10.32 -6.30 3.00
CA LYS A 16 10.09 -4.98 2.41
C LYS A 16 8.64 -4.56 2.58
N GLU A 17 8.44 -3.26 2.49
CA GLU A 17 7.12 -2.64 2.45
C GLU A 17 6.67 -2.43 1.01
N TYR A 18 5.37 -2.40 0.81
CA TYR A 18 4.77 -2.08 -0.48
C TYR A 18 3.66 -1.09 -0.27
N TRP A 19 3.56 -0.11 -1.14
CA TRP A 19 2.36 0.69 -1.23
C TRP A 19 1.36 0.05 -2.18
N LEU A 20 0.09 0.34 -1.93
CA LEU A 20 -1.03 -0.18 -2.71
C LEU A 20 -2.11 0.88 -2.86
N ASP A 21 -2.99 0.66 -3.83
CA ASP A 21 -4.26 1.34 -3.94
C ASP A 21 -5.34 0.26 -4.05
N PRO A 22 -6.03 -0.08 -2.93
CA PRO A 22 -7.03 -1.13 -2.94
C PRO A 22 -8.20 -0.84 -3.88
N ASP A 23 -8.54 0.44 -4.07
CA ASP A 23 -9.72 0.87 -4.82
C ASP A 23 -9.42 0.86 -6.33
N ALA A 24 -8.16 1.12 -6.71
CA ALA A 24 -7.65 0.90 -8.06
C ALA A 24 -7.14 -0.54 -8.33
N GLU A 25 -7.30 -1.46 -7.38
CA GLU A 25 -6.80 -2.85 -7.45
C GLU A 25 -5.31 -2.92 -7.85
N TYR A 26 -4.49 -2.07 -7.24
CA TYR A 26 -3.06 -1.93 -7.54
C TYR A 26 -2.19 -2.25 -6.32
N CYS A 27 -1.07 -2.93 -6.57
CA CYS A 27 -0.02 -3.12 -5.58
C CYS A 27 1.35 -2.98 -6.24
N SER A 28 2.27 -2.27 -5.59
CA SER A 28 3.64 -2.05 -6.07
C SER A 28 4.52 -3.31 -6.05
N CYS A 29 4.02 -4.46 -5.60
CA CYS A 29 4.83 -5.67 -5.50
C CYS A 29 5.09 -6.35 -6.86
N ASN A 30 6.26 -6.99 -6.99
CA ASN A 30 6.62 -7.78 -8.17
C ASN A 30 5.58 -8.87 -8.49
N GLY A 31 4.95 -9.46 -7.47
CA GLY A 31 3.92 -10.47 -7.65
C GLY A 31 2.67 -9.94 -8.38
N TYR A 32 2.32 -8.67 -8.16
CA TYR A 32 1.27 -7.99 -8.92
C TYR A 32 1.73 -7.74 -10.36
N TYR A 33 2.90 -7.14 -10.54
CA TYR A 33 3.44 -6.80 -11.87
C TYR A 33 3.56 -8.03 -12.78
N PHE A 34 4.30 -9.05 -12.35
CA PHE A 34 4.46 -10.28 -13.13
C PHE A 34 3.19 -11.13 -13.16
N GLY A 35 2.33 -11.01 -12.15
CA GLY A 35 1.04 -11.67 -12.12
C GLY A 35 0.13 -11.18 -13.26
N ARG A 36 0.01 -9.86 -13.42
CA ARG A 36 -0.79 -9.24 -14.49
C ARG A 36 -0.30 -9.63 -15.89
N LEU A 37 1.00 -9.80 -16.08
CA LEU A 37 1.58 -10.31 -17.34
C LEU A 37 1.19 -11.77 -17.65
N ASN A 38 0.88 -12.55 -16.61
CA ASN A 38 0.49 -13.96 -16.71
C ASN A 38 -1.01 -14.16 -16.38
N GLU A 39 -1.84 -13.16 -16.68
CA GLU A 39 -3.30 -13.20 -16.52
C GLU A 39 -3.80 -13.42 -15.07
N LYS A 40 -2.92 -13.29 -14.07
CA LYS A 40 -3.37 -13.26 -12.66
C LYS A 40 -4.09 -11.94 -12.41
N THR A 41 -5.21 -12.04 -11.72
CA THR A 41 -6.07 -10.89 -11.41
C THR A 41 -5.60 -10.12 -10.17
N THR A 42 -4.81 -10.75 -9.29
CA THR A 42 -4.46 -10.18 -7.98
C THR A 42 -3.13 -10.70 -7.44
N CYS A 43 -2.68 -10.13 -6.32
CA CYS A 43 -1.58 -10.63 -5.50
C CYS A 43 -2.05 -10.80 -4.05
N TYR A 44 -1.34 -11.61 -3.26
CA TYR A 44 -1.72 -11.88 -1.87
C TYR A 44 -1.79 -10.62 -1.00
N HIS A 45 -1.08 -9.55 -1.34
CA HIS A 45 -1.16 -8.27 -0.63
C HIS A 45 -2.52 -7.59 -0.80
N LEU A 46 -3.07 -7.60 -2.02
CA LEU A 46 -4.42 -7.08 -2.29
C LEU A 46 -5.47 -7.95 -1.60
N GLU A 47 -5.33 -9.28 -1.68
CA GLU A 47 -6.19 -10.20 -0.93
C GLU A 47 -6.18 -9.92 0.58
N SER A 48 -4.99 -9.65 1.14
CA SER A 48 -4.81 -9.34 2.55
C SER A 48 -5.46 -8.01 2.93
N VAL A 49 -5.31 -6.95 2.13
CA VAL A 49 -5.94 -5.65 2.44
C VAL A 49 -7.46 -5.74 2.36
N TYR A 50 -8.03 -6.52 1.44
CA TYR A 50 -9.47 -6.73 1.36
C TYR A 50 -10.01 -7.49 2.56
N LEU A 51 -9.27 -8.50 3.04
CA LEU A 51 -9.59 -9.19 4.29
C LEU A 51 -9.51 -8.24 5.48
N ALA A 52 -8.43 -7.46 5.59
CA ALA A 52 -8.23 -6.50 6.68
C ALA A 52 -9.31 -5.41 6.71
N LYS A 53 -9.73 -4.88 5.54
CA LYS A 53 -10.86 -3.95 5.42
C LYS A 53 -12.15 -4.59 5.94
N ARG A 54 -12.44 -5.83 5.54
CA ARG A 54 -13.66 -6.56 5.96
C ARG A 54 -13.68 -6.86 7.46
N GLU A 55 -12.52 -7.19 8.03
CA GLU A 55 -12.40 -7.52 9.46
C GLU A 55 -12.13 -6.30 10.34
N ASN A 56 -12.05 -5.09 9.76
CA ASN A 56 -11.66 -3.86 10.43
C ASN A 56 -10.32 -3.98 11.18
N LYS A 57 -9.34 -4.65 10.56
CA LYS A 57 -7.99 -4.89 11.07
C LYS A 57 -6.95 -4.06 10.32
N ILE A 58 -7.15 -2.75 10.30
CA ILE A 58 -6.23 -1.80 9.67
C ILE A 58 -5.66 -0.90 10.75
N GLU A 59 -4.34 -0.82 10.81
CA GLU A 59 -3.66 0.17 11.62
C GLU A 59 -3.62 1.50 10.88
N THR A 60 -3.92 2.59 11.58
CA THR A 60 -3.88 3.94 11.03
C THR A 60 -2.85 4.76 11.80
N ILE A 61 -1.89 5.32 11.08
CA ILE A 61 -0.91 6.26 11.60
C ILE A 61 -1.19 7.61 10.96
N VAL A 62 -1.24 8.66 11.78
CA VAL A 62 -1.56 10.02 11.34
C VAL A 62 -0.30 10.87 11.38
N PHE A 63 0.08 11.40 10.22
CA PHE A 63 1.18 12.34 10.02
C PHE A 63 0.66 13.74 9.70
N SER A 64 1.47 14.76 9.95
CA SER A 64 1.23 16.12 9.44
C SER A 64 1.48 16.18 7.93
N ASP A 65 0.80 17.09 7.23
CA ASP A 65 1.05 17.32 5.79
C ASP A 65 2.49 17.76 5.50
N ASP A 66 3.17 18.37 6.47
CA ASP A 66 4.58 18.78 6.34
C ASP A 66 5.54 17.59 6.21
N GLU A 67 5.13 16.41 6.71
CA GLU A 67 5.89 15.16 6.61
C GLU A 67 5.61 14.38 5.31
N TYR A 68 4.71 14.87 4.45
CA TYR A 68 4.25 14.12 3.28
C TYR A 68 5.37 13.82 2.28
N ASP A 69 6.16 14.84 1.93
CA ASP A 69 7.22 14.72 0.92
C ASP A 69 8.37 13.83 1.41
N ASP A 70 8.73 13.95 2.69
CA ASP A 70 9.75 13.11 3.32
C ASP A 70 9.30 11.65 3.40
N PHE A 71 8.06 11.40 3.83
CA PHE A 71 7.49 10.05 3.87
C PHE A 71 7.45 9.42 2.48
N LEU A 72 6.96 10.16 1.48
CA LEU A 72 6.86 9.68 0.11
C LEU A 72 8.26 9.38 -0.48
N SER A 73 9.24 10.23 -0.20
CA SER A 73 10.62 10.04 -0.65
C SER A 73 11.26 8.79 -0.04
N GLY A 74 11.04 8.54 1.26
CA GLY A 74 11.49 7.31 1.93
C GLY A 74 10.86 6.07 1.31
N LEU A 75 9.54 6.08 1.14
CA LEU A 75 8.79 4.97 0.55
C LEU A 75 9.25 4.61 -0.87
N ILE A 76 9.58 5.62 -1.69
CA ILE A 76 10.08 5.42 -3.06
C ILE A 76 11.53 4.92 -3.07
N SER A 77 12.35 5.37 -2.11
CA SER A 77 13.75 4.94 -2.03
C SER A 77 13.91 3.48 -1.62
N ASP A 78 12.91 2.92 -0.93
CA ASP A 78 12.87 1.53 -0.47
C ASP A 78 12.28 0.54 -1.50
N LEU A 79 11.78 1.03 -2.64
CA LEU A 79 11.19 0.24 -3.74
C LEU A 79 12.24 -0.37 -4.67
#